data_AF-A0A919R1C8-F1
#
_entry.id   AF-A0A919R1C8-F1
#
_cell.length_a   1.000
_cell.length_b   1.000
_cell.length_c   1.000
_cell.angle_alpha   90.00
_cell.angle_beta   90.00
_cell.angle_gamma   90.00
#
_symmetry.space_group_name_H-M   'P 1'
#
loop_
_entity.id
_entity.type
_entity.pdbx_description
1 polymer ?
#
loop_
_entity_poly.entity_id
_entity_poly.type
_entity_poly.pdbx_seq_one_letter_code
_entity_poly.pdbx_strand_id
1 'polypeptide(L)'
;MAAAALPLSHVQEIVARSTAARTGHIVGMADVTAVRDMITAFSEIDERHGGQHGRSALVTYLRDDVAPMCRARFRTDEVRRQMLSAASRGVHLLGWKSYDAGQQGFAQRHYLQSYALAAESGIIGHDGFVMRTMAMQGLKLHHPEHCRALAETGLNRAKGRVDAQTEALFRVVHAHTLAKTGKRRAAPHRGRASP
;
A
#
# COMPACT_ATOMS: atom_id res chain seq x y z
N MET A 1 20.75 -14.62 41.41
CA MET A 1 20.01 -15.20 40.27
C MET A 1 18.65 -15.68 40.78
N ALA A 2 17.66 -14.79 40.84
CA ALA A 2 16.29 -15.14 41.22
C ALA A 2 15.39 -14.84 40.02
N ALA A 3 15.16 -15.87 39.20
CA ALA A 3 14.07 -15.84 38.24
C ALA A 3 12.78 -15.93 39.06
N ALA A 4 12.13 -14.78 39.28
CA ALA A 4 10.80 -14.76 39.87
C ALA A 4 9.88 -15.51 38.92
N ALA A 5 9.48 -16.72 39.32
CA ALA A 5 8.47 -17.50 38.62
C ALA A 5 7.15 -16.76 38.74
N LEU A 6 6.88 -15.86 37.79
CA LEU A 6 5.53 -15.35 37.60
C LEU A 6 4.63 -16.57 37.41
N PRO A 7 3.58 -16.75 38.24
CA PRO A 7 2.64 -17.83 38.05
C PRO A 7 2.16 -17.83 36.60
N LEU A 8 2.15 -18.98 35.94
CA LEU A 8 1.65 -19.07 34.55
C LEU A 8 0.23 -18.52 34.42
N SER A 9 -0.55 -18.52 35.51
CA SER A 9 -1.86 -17.85 35.61
C SER A 9 -1.78 -16.34 35.43
N HIS A 10 -0.75 -15.68 35.99
CA HIS A 10 -0.54 -14.24 35.82
C HIS A 10 -0.11 -13.89 34.39
N VAL A 11 0.74 -14.72 33.79
CA VAL A 11 1.12 -14.59 32.37
C VAL A 11 -0.11 -14.83 31.48
N GLN A 12 -0.92 -15.84 31.79
CA GLN A 12 -2.17 -16.12 31.09
C GLN A 12 -3.21 -15.01 31.27
N GLU A 13 -3.28 -14.37 32.44
CA GLU A 13 -4.15 -13.20 32.65
C GLU A 13 -3.66 -11.96 31.89
N ILE A 14 -2.35 -11.72 31.84
CA ILE A 14 -1.78 -10.63 31.04
C ILE A 14 -2.04 -10.88 29.55
N VAL A 15 -1.84 -12.12 29.08
CA VAL A 15 -2.16 -12.53 27.71
C VAL A 15 -3.66 -12.44 27.46
N ALA A 16 -4.51 -12.91 28.39
CA ALA A 16 -5.96 -12.86 28.26
C ALA A 16 -6.47 -11.42 28.24
N ARG A 17 -5.93 -10.53 29.07
CA ARG A 17 -6.24 -9.09 29.09
C ARG A 17 -5.75 -8.38 27.83
N SER A 18 -4.56 -8.74 27.32
CA SER A 18 -4.08 -8.18 26.05
C SER A 18 -4.89 -8.69 24.86
N THR A 19 -5.32 -9.96 24.88
CA THR A 19 -6.24 -10.51 23.88
C THR A 19 -7.64 -9.93 24.01
N ALA A 20 -8.16 -9.70 25.22
CA ALA A 20 -9.47 -9.11 25.47
C ALA A 20 -9.52 -7.62 25.08
N ALA A 21 -8.44 -6.87 25.37
CA ALA A 21 -8.22 -5.54 24.83
C ALA A 21 -8.18 -5.58 23.29
N ARG A 22 -7.61 -6.63 22.68
CA ARG A 22 -7.65 -6.82 21.22
C ARG A 22 -9.00 -7.27 20.65
N THR A 23 -9.83 -8.01 21.40
CA THR A 23 -11.08 -8.60 20.88
C THR A 23 -12.33 -7.79 21.23
N GLY A 24 -12.24 -6.87 22.19
CA GLY A 24 -13.34 -5.99 22.62
C GLY A 24 -13.16 -4.50 22.29
N HIS A 25 -12.00 -4.08 21.78
CA HIS A 25 -11.74 -2.68 21.43
C HIS A 25 -12.52 -2.28 20.18
N ILE A 26 -13.39 -1.29 20.33
CA ILE A 26 -14.06 -0.65 19.20
C ILE A 26 -13.08 0.36 18.62
N VAL A 27 -12.61 0.09 17.40
CA VAL A 27 -11.67 0.97 16.69
C VAL A 27 -12.35 2.32 16.42
N GLY A 28 -11.65 3.38 16.83
CA GLY A 28 -12.04 4.77 16.64
C GLY A 28 -11.04 5.56 15.79
N MET A 29 -11.32 6.84 15.58
CA MET A 29 -10.43 7.71 14.80
C MET A 29 -9.05 7.91 15.45
N ALA A 30 -8.94 7.79 16.78
CA ALA A 30 -7.64 7.88 17.46
C ALA A 30 -6.70 6.73 17.02
N ASP A 31 -7.22 5.51 16.88
CA ASP A 31 -6.45 4.37 16.38
C ASP A 31 -6.05 4.58 14.92
N VAL A 32 -6.96 5.11 14.08
CA VAL A 32 -6.67 5.45 12.68
C VAL A 32 -5.53 6.48 12.59
N THR A 33 -5.58 7.51 13.42
CA THR A 33 -4.53 8.55 13.49
C THR A 33 -3.20 7.92 13.90
N ALA A 34 -3.16 7.08 14.93
CA ALA A 34 -1.95 6.39 15.33
C ALA A 34 -1.37 5.51 14.21
N VAL A 35 -2.21 4.79 13.45
CA VAL A 35 -1.77 4.02 12.28
C VAL A 35 -1.16 4.93 11.21
N ARG A 36 -1.78 6.08 10.94
CA ARG A 36 -1.25 7.05 9.97
C ARG A 36 0.09 7.62 10.39
N ASP A 37 0.22 8.02 11.65
CA ASP A 37 1.45 8.61 12.18
C ASP A 37 2.60 7.61 12.09
N MET A 38 2.36 6.35 12.46
CA MET A 38 3.35 5.28 12.32
C MET A 38 3.74 5.04 10.86
N ILE A 39 2.79 5.01 9.93
CA ILE A 39 3.08 4.85 8.50
C ILE A 39 3.90 6.05 7.97
N THR A 40 3.56 7.27 8.37
CA THR A 40 4.31 8.49 8.03
C THR A 40 5.75 8.37 8.54
N ALA A 41 5.96 7.96 9.79
CA ALA A 41 7.30 7.74 10.32
C ALA A 41 8.11 6.70 9.53
N PHE A 42 7.48 5.59 9.10
CA PHE A 42 8.13 4.62 8.24
C PHE A 42 8.48 5.17 6.86
N SER A 43 7.63 6.01 6.27
CA SER A 43 7.91 6.70 5.01
C SER A 43 9.09 7.67 5.15
N GLU A 44 9.16 8.45 6.23
CA GLU A 44 10.27 9.37 6.47
C GLU A 44 11.61 8.65 6.71
N ILE A 45 11.58 7.46 7.31
CA ILE A 45 12.76 6.60 7.43
C ILE A 45 13.18 6.09 6.04
N ASP A 46 12.21 5.71 5.21
CA ASP A 46 12.45 5.28 3.83
C ASP A 46 13.12 6.37 2.98
N GLU A 47 12.61 7.60 3.04
CA GLU A 47 13.16 8.73 2.29
C GLU A 47 14.59 9.08 2.71
N ARG A 48 14.93 8.90 4.00
CA ARG A 48 16.27 9.23 4.53
C ARG A 48 17.30 8.13 4.36
N HIS A 49 16.89 6.87 4.48
CA HIS A 49 17.81 5.72 4.60
C HIS A 49 17.55 4.63 3.55
N GLY A 50 16.53 4.77 2.72
CA GLY A 50 16.17 3.84 1.64
C GLY A 50 15.33 2.62 2.07
N GLY A 51 14.92 1.85 1.05
CA GLY A 51 13.95 0.75 1.11
C GLY A 51 14.12 -0.30 2.21
N GLN A 52 15.36 -0.61 2.59
CA GLN A 52 15.65 -1.71 3.52
C GLN A 52 15.43 -1.35 4.99
N HIS A 53 15.67 -0.09 5.37
CA HIS A 53 15.57 0.32 6.76
C HIS A 53 14.11 0.32 7.23
N GLY A 54 13.88 -0.20 8.44
CA GLY A 54 12.55 -0.28 9.05
C GLY A 54 11.57 -1.27 8.41
N ARG A 55 11.96 -2.00 7.35
CA ARG A 55 11.05 -2.93 6.65
C ARG A 55 10.49 -4.02 7.56
N SER A 56 11.34 -4.69 8.35
CA SER A 56 10.90 -5.76 9.26
C SER A 56 9.94 -5.24 10.32
N ALA A 57 10.22 -4.07 10.89
CA ALA A 57 9.34 -3.40 11.85
C ALA A 57 7.98 -3.03 11.23
N LEU A 58 7.96 -2.52 9.99
CA LEU A 58 6.72 -2.23 9.27
C LEU A 58 5.90 -3.51 8.99
N VAL A 59 6.55 -4.61 8.58
CA VAL A 59 5.86 -5.90 8.40
C VAL A 59 5.22 -6.36 9.70
N THR A 60 5.97 -6.34 10.81
CA THR A 60 5.47 -6.72 12.13
C THR A 60 4.29 -5.85 12.54
N TYR A 61 4.41 -4.52 12.43
CA TYR A 61 3.33 -3.59 12.78
C TYR A 61 2.06 -3.81 11.96
N LEU A 62 2.20 -3.98 10.64
CA LEU A 62 1.05 -4.27 9.77
C LEU A 62 0.38 -5.60 10.12
N ARG A 63 1.16 -6.62 10.47
CA ARG A 63 0.67 -7.96 10.78
C ARG A 63 0.02 -8.03 12.16
N ASP A 64 0.67 -7.47 13.17
CA ASP A 64 0.35 -7.70 14.58
C ASP A 64 -0.59 -6.64 15.15
N ASP A 65 -0.59 -5.43 14.59
CA ASP A 65 -1.41 -4.30 15.06
C ASP A 65 -2.50 -3.95 14.05
N VAL A 66 -2.12 -3.59 12.81
CA VAL A 66 -3.07 -3.03 11.84
C VAL A 66 -4.04 -4.09 11.31
N ALA A 67 -3.56 -5.29 10.98
CA ALA A 67 -4.42 -6.33 10.42
C ALA A 67 -5.52 -6.80 11.40
N PRO A 68 -5.27 -6.94 12.72
CA PRO A 68 -6.33 -7.11 13.71
C PRO A 68 -7.31 -5.93 13.75
N MET A 69 -6.82 -4.68 13.74
CA MET A 69 -7.68 -3.49 13.73
C MET A 69 -8.61 -3.44 12.51
N CYS A 70 -8.14 -3.84 11.33
CA CYS A 70 -8.99 -3.93 10.13
C CYS A 70 -10.14 -4.93 10.26
N ARG A 71 -10.03 -5.93 11.14
CA ARG A 71 -11.03 -6.98 11.37
C ARG A 71 -11.88 -6.74 12.63
N ALA A 72 -11.58 -5.69 13.39
CA ALA A 72 -12.27 -5.36 14.62
C ALA A 72 -13.64 -4.71 14.35
N ARG A 73 -14.40 -4.45 15.43
CA ARG A 73 -15.62 -3.65 15.35
C ARG A 73 -15.24 -2.18 15.27
N PHE A 74 -15.95 -1.43 14.43
CA PHE A 74 -15.73 0.00 14.24
C PHE A 74 -16.87 0.81 14.84
N ARG A 75 -16.56 2.00 15.33
CA ARG A 75 -17.58 2.93 15.86
C ARG A 75 -18.54 3.41 14.75
N THR A 76 -18.03 3.65 13.55
CA THR A 76 -18.80 4.05 12.37
C THR A 76 -18.17 3.45 11.11
N ASP A 77 -18.94 3.38 10.02
CA ASP A 77 -18.41 2.96 8.71
C ASP A 77 -17.29 3.89 8.23
N GLU A 78 -17.40 5.19 8.53
CA GLU A 78 -16.34 6.15 8.21
C GLU A 78 -15.00 5.78 8.86
N VAL A 79 -14.99 5.40 10.14
CA VAL A 79 -13.74 4.94 10.79
C VAL A 79 -13.19 3.69 10.09
N ARG A 80 -14.06 2.75 9.71
CA ARG A 80 -13.65 1.56 8.96
C ARG A 80 -12.98 1.93 7.64
N ARG A 81 -13.60 2.80 6.85
CA ARG A 81 -13.04 3.31 5.58
C ARG A 81 -11.68 3.95 5.78
N GLN A 82 -11.56 4.82 6.79
CA GLN A 82 -10.30 5.50 7.08
C GLN A 82 -9.21 4.56 7.59
N MET A 83 -9.56 3.50 8.35
CA MET A 83 -8.63 2.44 8.77
C MET A 83 -8.14 1.60 7.59
N LEU A 84 -9.04 1.14 6.71
CA LEU A 84 -8.67 0.39 5.50
C LEU A 84 -7.78 1.22 4.56
N SER A 85 -8.08 2.52 4.44
CA SER A 85 -7.27 3.47 3.70
C SER A 85 -5.87 3.65 4.31
N ALA A 86 -5.76 3.74 5.64
CA ALA A 86 -4.47 3.79 6.33
C ALA A 86 -3.69 2.48 6.13
N ALA A 87 -4.32 1.32 6.32
CA ALA A 87 -3.70 0.02 6.08
C ALA A 87 -3.22 -0.13 4.63
N SER A 88 -4.01 0.32 3.65
CA SER A 88 -3.63 0.33 2.24
C SER A 88 -2.33 1.13 2.00
N ARG A 89 -2.17 2.29 2.64
CA ARG A 89 -0.94 3.11 2.57
C ARG A 89 0.26 2.38 3.15
N GLY A 90 0.10 1.68 4.28
CA GLY A 90 1.20 0.92 4.87
C GLY A 90 1.62 -0.28 4.00
N VAL A 91 0.64 -1.01 3.45
CA VAL A 91 0.92 -2.11 2.51
C VAL A 91 1.52 -1.59 1.20
N HIS A 92 1.10 -0.43 0.72
CA HIS A 92 1.72 0.25 -0.43
C HIS A 92 3.21 0.53 -0.17
N LEU A 93 3.55 1.04 1.02
CA LEU A 93 4.93 1.30 1.44
C LEU A 93 5.76 0.01 1.47
N LEU A 94 5.21 -1.14 1.90
CA LEU A 94 5.90 -2.43 1.75
C LEU A 94 6.16 -2.80 0.30
N GLY A 95 5.21 -2.50 -0.59
CA GLY A 95 5.38 -2.66 -2.03
C GLY A 95 6.52 -1.80 -2.56
N TRP A 96 6.55 -0.53 -2.18
CA TRP A 96 7.60 0.43 -2.54
C TRP A 96 8.98 -0.02 -2.05
N LYS A 97 9.09 -0.40 -0.77
CA LYS A 97 10.32 -0.94 -0.19
C LYS A 97 10.80 -2.21 -0.90
N SER A 98 9.87 -3.10 -1.28
CA SER A 98 10.21 -4.30 -2.06
C SER A 98 10.69 -3.96 -3.46
N TYR A 99 10.09 -2.93 -4.07
CA TYR A 99 10.45 -2.44 -5.39
C TYR A 99 11.89 -1.89 -5.40
N ASP A 100 12.24 -1.07 -4.42
CA ASP A 100 13.59 -0.51 -4.25
C ASP A 100 14.64 -1.59 -3.94
N ALA A 101 14.23 -2.65 -3.25
CA ALA A 101 15.04 -3.84 -3.00
C ALA A 101 15.27 -4.73 -4.24
N GLY A 102 14.72 -4.38 -5.41
CA GLY A 102 14.75 -5.23 -6.60
C GLY A 102 13.82 -6.45 -6.54
N GLN A 103 13.02 -6.60 -5.47
CA GLN A 103 12.12 -7.72 -5.23
C GLN A 103 10.77 -7.53 -5.95
N GLN A 104 10.80 -7.49 -7.28
CA GLN A 104 9.67 -7.06 -8.12
C GLN A 104 8.38 -7.88 -7.92
N GLY A 105 8.51 -9.21 -7.78
CA GLY A 105 7.36 -10.08 -7.51
C GLY A 105 6.71 -9.83 -6.15
N PHE A 106 7.52 -9.55 -5.11
CA PHE A 106 7.00 -9.15 -3.81
C PHE A 106 6.35 -7.76 -3.87
N ALA A 107 6.95 -6.80 -4.58
CA ALA A 107 6.37 -5.48 -4.77
C ALA A 107 4.97 -5.56 -5.39
N GLN A 108 4.81 -6.33 -6.47
CA GLN A 108 3.52 -6.51 -7.14
C GLN A 108 2.46 -7.13 -6.23
N ARG A 109 2.82 -8.16 -5.43
CA ARG A 109 1.90 -8.78 -4.46
C ARG A 109 1.41 -7.77 -3.42
N HIS A 110 2.30 -6.97 -2.85
CA HIS A 110 1.91 -5.92 -1.90
C HIS A 110 1.06 -4.84 -2.58
N TYR A 111 1.38 -4.41 -3.80
CA TYR A 111 0.53 -3.45 -4.52
C TYR A 111 -0.87 -3.97 -4.78
N LEU A 112 -1.04 -5.26 -5.12
CA LEU A 112 -2.37 -5.85 -5.28
C LEU A 112 -3.15 -5.90 -3.95
N GLN A 113 -2.48 -6.22 -2.84
CA GLN A 113 -3.09 -6.18 -1.50
C GLN A 113 -3.48 -4.74 -1.10
N SER A 114 -2.60 -3.78 -1.34
CA SER A 114 -2.87 -2.35 -1.12
C SER A 114 -4.05 -1.86 -1.95
N TYR A 115 -4.14 -2.28 -3.22
CA TYR A 115 -5.26 -1.95 -4.10
C TYR A 115 -6.57 -2.49 -3.57
N ALA A 116 -6.61 -3.76 -3.11
CA ALA A 116 -7.81 -4.35 -2.54
C ALA A 116 -8.32 -3.56 -1.32
N LEU A 117 -7.41 -3.21 -0.39
CA LEU A 117 -7.75 -2.38 0.78
C LEU A 117 -8.22 -0.97 0.39
N ALA A 118 -7.57 -0.34 -0.60
CA ALA A 118 -7.96 0.98 -1.07
C ALA A 118 -9.34 0.96 -1.72
N ALA A 119 -9.61 -0.04 -2.57
CA ALA A 119 -10.90 -0.21 -3.21
C ALA A 119 -12.01 -0.46 -2.19
N GLU A 120 -11.76 -1.32 -1.19
CA GLU A 120 -12.71 -1.60 -0.11
C GLU A 120 -12.94 -0.37 0.79
N SER A 121 -11.93 0.47 0.97
CA SER A 121 -12.05 1.71 1.75
C SER A 121 -13.02 2.72 1.12
N GLY A 122 -13.22 2.68 -0.20
CA GLY A 122 -14.03 3.66 -0.92
C GLY A 122 -13.52 5.10 -0.87
N ILE A 123 -12.33 5.36 -0.30
CA ILE A 123 -11.75 6.71 -0.27
C ILE A 123 -11.31 7.09 -1.67
N ILE A 124 -11.90 8.18 -2.17
CA ILE A 124 -11.73 8.65 -3.54
C ILE A 124 -10.24 8.83 -3.87
N GLY A 125 -9.82 8.24 -4.98
CA GLY A 125 -8.48 8.40 -5.55
C GLY A 125 -7.41 7.50 -4.95
N HIS A 126 -7.64 6.87 -3.80
CA HIS A 126 -6.63 6.01 -3.15
C HIS A 126 -6.33 4.75 -3.96
N ASP A 127 -7.37 4.09 -4.47
CA ASP A 127 -7.26 2.91 -5.32
C ASP A 127 -6.58 3.24 -6.66
N GLY A 128 -6.94 4.38 -7.25
CA GLY A 128 -6.29 4.93 -8.43
C GLY A 128 -4.81 5.20 -8.18
N PHE A 129 -4.44 5.70 -7.00
CA PHE A 129 -3.05 5.97 -6.67
C PHE A 129 -2.20 4.68 -6.71
N VAL A 130 -2.75 3.57 -6.20
CA VAL A 130 -2.10 2.26 -6.29
C VAL A 130 -2.00 1.79 -7.74
N MET A 131 -3.07 1.94 -8.54
CA MET A 131 -3.02 1.63 -9.99
C MET A 131 -1.95 2.43 -10.72
N ARG A 132 -1.81 3.72 -10.40
CA ARG A 132 -0.76 4.60 -10.92
C ARG A 132 0.63 4.04 -10.57
N THR A 133 0.85 3.61 -9.33
CA THR A 133 2.12 2.98 -8.93
C THR A 133 2.41 1.70 -9.71
N MET A 134 1.43 0.81 -9.86
CA MET A 134 1.60 -0.42 -10.65
C MET A 134 1.91 -0.14 -12.12
N ALA A 135 1.28 0.87 -12.71
CA ALA A 135 1.60 1.31 -14.07
C ALA A 135 3.05 1.80 -14.19
N MET A 136 3.52 2.62 -13.23
CA MET A 136 4.92 3.06 -13.22
C MET A 136 5.91 1.89 -13.08
N GLN A 137 5.61 0.91 -12.23
CA GLN A 137 6.43 -0.30 -12.09
C GLN A 137 6.51 -1.06 -13.41
N GLY A 138 5.37 -1.36 -14.04
CA GLY A 138 5.33 -2.11 -15.31
C GLY A 138 6.05 -1.38 -16.45
N LEU A 139 5.98 -0.05 -16.51
CA LEU A 139 6.74 0.75 -17.48
C LEU A 139 8.25 0.59 -17.29
N LYS A 140 8.73 0.55 -16.05
CA LYS A 140 10.16 0.36 -15.73
C LYS A 140 10.63 -1.08 -15.99
N LEU A 141 9.75 -2.06 -15.85
CA LEU A 141 10.04 -3.47 -16.16
C LEU A 141 9.85 -3.83 -17.64
N HIS A 142 9.61 -2.85 -18.51
CA HIS A 142 9.39 -3.06 -19.95
C HIS A 142 8.18 -3.96 -20.31
N HIS A 143 7.16 -3.97 -19.44
CA HIS A 143 5.87 -4.66 -19.60
C HIS A 143 4.71 -3.66 -19.85
N PRO A 144 4.69 -2.93 -20.98
CA PRO A 144 3.76 -1.83 -21.20
C PRO A 144 2.30 -2.27 -21.46
N GLU A 145 2.07 -3.55 -21.79
CA GLU A 145 0.80 -4.12 -22.24
C GLU A 145 -0.40 -3.76 -21.35
N HIS A 146 -0.20 -3.67 -20.04
CA HIS A 146 -1.27 -3.36 -19.08
C HIS A 146 -1.11 -2.00 -18.39
N CYS A 147 0.03 -1.32 -18.61
CA CYS A 147 0.35 -0.06 -17.93
C CYS A 147 -0.59 1.07 -18.31
N ARG A 148 -0.96 1.17 -19.59
CA ARG A 148 -1.87 2.23 -20.07
C ARG A 148 -3.25 2.09 -19.42
N ALA A 149 -3.82 0.89 -19.45
CA ALA A 149 -5.14 0.64 -18.89
C ALA A 149 -5.20 0.94 -17.37
N LEU A 150 -4.15 0.56 -16.62
CA LEU A 150 -4.04 0.90 -15.20
C LEU A 150 -3.98 2.42 -14.98
N ALA A 151 -3.11 3.12 -15.72
CA ALA A 151 -2.95 4.57 -15.55
C ALA A 151 -4.22 5.35 -15.95
N GLU A 152 -4.87 4.94 -17.03
CA GLU A 152 -6.13 5.53 -17.51
C GLU A 152 -7.27 5.30 -16.51
N THR A 153 -7.41 4.07 -16.00
CA THR A 153 -8.43 3.75 -14.99
C THR A 153 -8.20 4.55 -13.71
N GLY A 154 -6.96 4.63 -13.23
CA GLY A 154 -6.62 5.42 -12.06
C GLY A 154 -6.93 6.91 -12.26
N LEU A 155 -6.57 7.47 -13.42
CA LEU A 155 -6.90 8.86 -13.76
C LEU A 155 -8.40 9.10 -13.80
N ASN A 156 -9.19 8.23 -14.42
CA ASN A 156 -10.64 8.38 -14.52
C ASN A 156 -11.34 8.31 -13.15
N ARG A 157 -10.79 7.58 -12.19
CA ARG A 157 -11.27 7.54 -10.80
C ARG A 157 -10.97 8.84 -10.05
N ALA A 158 -9.81 9.44 -10.28
CA ALA A 158 -9.39 10.67 -9.59
C ALA A 158 -9.91 11.97 -10.23
N LYS A 159 -10.03 12.01 -11.56
CA LYS A 159 -10.29 13.24 -12.33
C LYS A 159 -11.54 13.99 -11.86
N GLY A 160 -11.37 15.24 -11.47
CA GLY A 160 -12.41 16.13 -10.96
C GLY A 160 -12.94 15.76 -9.57
N ARG A 161 -12.31 14.81 -8.87
CA ARG A 161 -12.73 14.34 -7.54
C ARG A 161 -11.63 14.42 -6.48
N VAL A 162 -10.41 14.78 -6.87
CA VAL A 162 -9.27 15.04 -6.00
C VAL A 162 -8.75 16.45 -6.27
N ASP A 163 -7.84 16.96 -5.43
CA ASP A 163 -7.21 18.25 -5.65
C ASP A 163 -6.35 18.27 -6.93
N ALA A 164 -6.08 19.46 -7.45
CA ALA A 164 -5.39 19.64 -8.72
C ALA A 164 -3.95 19.07 -8.72
N GLN A 165 -3.25 19.11 -7.58
CA GLN A 165 -1.89 18.58 -7.47
C GLN A 165 -1.91 17.06 -7.55
N THR A 166 -2.81 16.43 -6.80
CA THR A 166 -3.01 14.98 -6.85
C THR A 166 -3.41 14.53 -8.24
N GLU A 167 -4.38 15.20 -8.89
CA GLU A 167 -4.81 14.86 -10.26
C GLU A 167 -3.65 14.97 -11.27
N ALA A 168 -2.77 15.96 -11.12
CA ALA A 168 -1.60 16.11 -11.99
C ALA A 168 -0.68 14.88 -11.96
N LEU A 169 -0.51 14.24 -10.80
CA LEU A 169 0.30 13.02 -10.67
C LEU A 169 -0.25 11.87 -11.52
N PHE A 170 -1.58 11.75 -11.64
CA PHE A 170 -2.23 10.76 -12.52
C PHE A 170 -2.02 11.09 -13.98
N ARG A 171 -2.20 12.37 -14.36
CA ARG A 171 -2.03 12.84 -15.74
C ARG A 171 -0.61 12.60 -16.25
N VAL A 172 0.41 12.86 -15.42
CA VAL A 172 1.83 12.61 -15.76
C VAL A 172 2.07 11.13 -16.09
N VAL A 173 1.60 10.22 -15.24
CA VAL A 173 1.80 8.78 -15.47
C VAL A 173 1.02 8.29 -16.70
N HIS A 174 -0.23 8.76 -16.88
CA HIS A 174 -0.99 8.44 -18.07
C HIS A 174 -0.27 8.92 -19.35
N ALA A 175 0.24 10.15 -19.37
CA ALA A 175 1.03 10.65 -20.49
C ALA A 175 2.30 9.81 -20.76
N HIS A 176 3.01 9.38 -19.72
CA HIS A 176 4.17 8.48 -19.86
C HIS A 176 3.79 7.14 -20.51
N THR A 177 2.63 6.56 -20.16
CA THR A 177 2.16 5.31 -20.79
C THR A 177 1.82 5.51 -22.28
N LEU A 178 1.23 6.65 -22.65
CA LEU A 178 0.94 7.00 -24.04
C LEU A 178 2.23 7.15 -24.86
N ALA A 179 3.23 7.85 -24.33
CA ALA A 179 4.51 8.03 -25.01
C ALA A 179 5.24 6.69 -25.25
N LYS A 180 5.20 5.76 -24.28
CA LYS A 180 5.86 4.44 -24.41
C LYS A 180 5.12 3.50 -25.37
N THR A 181 3.79 3.50 -25.36
CA THR A 181 2.98 2.68 -26.29
C THR A 181 3.03 3.22 -27.73
N GLY A 182 3.05 4.54 -27.91
CA GLY A 182 3.25 5.19 -29.22
C GLY A 182 4.59 4.82 -29.87
N LYS A 183 5.68 4.78 -29.09
CA LYS A 183 7.00 4.32 -29.59
C LYS A 183 7.01 2.85 -30.05
N ARG A 184 6.21 1.97 -29.42
CA ARG A 184 6.09 0.56 -29.86
C ARG A 184 5.34 0.43 -31.18
N ARG A 185 4.28 1.21 -31.41
CA ARG A 185 3.56 1.23 -32.70
C ARG A 185 4.39 1.84 -33.83
N ALA A 186 5.28 2.78 -33.51
CA ALA A 186 6.18 3.40 -34.48
C ALA A 186 7.44 2.57 -34.77
N ALA A 187 7.71 1.48 -34.05
CA ALA A 187 8.82 0.58 -34.36
C ALA A 187 8.41 -0.33 -35.53
N PRO A 188 8.92 -0.12 -36.76
CA PRO A 188 8.65 -1.03 -37.86
C PRO A 188 9.26 -2.38 -37.51
N HIS A 189 8.54 -3.47 -37.79
CA HIS A 189 9.10 -4.81 -37.77
C HIS A 189 10.37 -4.81 -38.65
N ARG A 190 11.55 -4.90 -38.03
CA ARG A 190 12.77 -5.20 -38.78
C ARG A 190 12.60 -6.61 -39.33
N GLY A 191 12.31 -6.68 -40.62
CA GLY A 191 12.15 -7.91 -41.37
C GLY A 191 13.33 -8.84 -41.14
N ARG A 192 13.01 -10.10 -40.87
CA ARG A 192 13.96 -11.21 -40.97
C ARG A 192 14.32 -11.30 -42.45
N ALA A 193 15.54 -10.90 -42.82
CA ALA A 193 16.09 -11.23 -44.12
C ALA A 193 16.37 -12.73 -44.12
N SER A 194 15.69 -13.46 -45.00
CA SER A 194 16.01 -14.85 -45.34
C SER A 194 17.32 -14.89 -46.14
N PRO A 195 18.13 -15.95 -46.03
CA PRO A 195 19.03 -16.34 -47.11
C PRO A 195 18.25 -16.89 -48.31
#